data_AF-A0A432IGW2-F1
#
_entry.id   AF-A0A432IGW2-F1
#
_cell.length_a   1.000
_cell.length_b   1.000
_cell.length_c   1.000
_cell.angle_alpha   90.00
_cell.angle_beta   90.00
_cell.angle_gamma   90.00
#
_symmetry.space_group_name_H-M   'P 1'
#
loop_
_entity.id
_entity.type
_entity.pdbx_description
1 polymer ?
#
loop_
_entity_poly.entity_id
_entity_poly.type
_entity_poly.pdbx_seq_one_letter_code
_entity_poly.pdbx_strand_id
1 'polypeptide(L)' 'PPPSRRGCLEDLDSLKNKQIILIDDVVASGSTLDAAAKTLKFAGFQNVKAVVFARGGKV' A
#
# COMPACT_ATOMS: atom_id res chain seq x y z
N PRO A 1 18.81 -3.24 -22.75
CA PRO A 1 17.68 -2.76 -21.92
C PRO A 1 17.79 -3.29 -20.47
N PRO A 2 17.70 -2.42 -19.45
CA PRO A 2 17.64 -2.88 -18.07
C PRO A 2 16.40 -3.78 -17.88
N PRO A 3 16.48 -4.80 -17.02
CA PRO A 3 15.42 -5.79 -16.88
C PRO A 3 14.18 -5.12 -16.29
N SER A 4 13.05 -5.28 -16.97
CA SER A 4 11.71 -4.94 -16.48
C SER A 4 11.39 -5.78 -15.23
N ARG A 5 11.83 -5.33 -14.06
CA ARG A 5 11.47 -5.92 -12.77
C ARG A 5 10.04 -5.50 -12.45
N ARG A 6 9.07 -6.29 -12.90
CA ARG A 6 7.68 -6.14 -12.45
C ARG A 6 7.67 -6.18 -10.92
N GLY A 7 7.30 -5.06 -10.31
CA GLY A 7 7.20 -4.92 -8.86
C GLY A 7 8.05 -3.81 -8.25
N CYS A 8 9.07 -3.31 -8.93
CA CYS A 8 9.75 -2.08 -8.51
C CYS A 8 9.05 -0.87 -9.12
N LEU A 9 8.64 0.07 -8.27
CA LEU A 9 8.14 1.37 -8.73
C LEU A 9 9.33 2.17 -9.26
N GLU A 10 9.48 2.18 -10.57
CA GLU A 10 10.45 3.03 -11.27
C GLU A 10 9.78 4.41 -11.41
N ASP A 11 10.40 5.44 -10.85
CA ASP A 11 9.89 6.81 -10.72
C ASP A 11 8.83 7.04 -9.62
N LEU A 12 9.28 7.08 -8.37
CA LEU A 12 8.43 7.39 -7.21
C LEU A 12 7.85 8.81 -7.26
N ASP A 13 8.54 9.77 -7.89
CA ASP A 13 8.12 11.17 -7.90
C ASP A 13 6.85 11.37 -8.72
N SER A 14 6.70 10.70 -9.87
CA SER A 14 5.45 10.74 -10.64
C SER A 14 4.28 10.04 -9.95
N LEU A 15 4.56 9.19 -8.96
CA LEU A 15 3.56 8.42 -8.24
C LEU A 15 3.10 9.08 -6.93
N LYS A 16 3.85 10.04 -6.36
CA LYS A 16 3.52 10.71 -5.08
C LYS A 16 2.13 11.38 -5.06
N ASN A 17 1.68 11.88 -6.22
CA ASN A 17 0.38 12.53 -6.38
C ASN A 17 -0.75 11.58 -6.78
N LYS A 18 -0.46 10.28 -6.94
CA LYS A 18 -1.47 9.27 -7.28
C LYS A 18 -2.15 8.75 -6.03
N GLN A 19 -3.36 8.23 -6.22
CA GLN A 19 -4.05 7.48 -5.19
C GLN A 19 -3.49 6.04 -5.15
N ILE A 20 -2.97 5.64 -4.00
CA ILE A 20 -2.52 4.27 -3.74
C ILE A 20 -3.63 3.52 -3.01
N ILE A 21 -3.97 2.33 -3.50
CA ILE A 21 -4.93 1.42 -2.87
C ILE A 21 -4.17 0.15 -2.48
N LEU A 22 -4.09 -0.10 -1.18
CA LEU A 22 -3.64 -1.37 -0.62
C LEU A 22 -4.82 -2.35 -0.66
N ILE A 23 -4.58 -3.55 -1.17
CA ILE A 23 -5.58 -4.60 -1.29
C ILE A 23 -5.07 -5.80 -0.51
N ASP A 24 -5.91 -6.30 0.39
CA ASP A 24 -5.66 -7.54 1.14
C ASP A 24 -6.94 -8.38 1.14
N ASP A 25 -6.83 -9.71 1.27
CA ASP A 25 -8.01 -10.56 1.34
C ASP A 25 -8.73 -10.39 2.68
N VAL A 26 -8.01 -10.55 3.78
CA VAL A 26 -8.55 -10.52 5.15
C VAL A 26 -7.65 -9.69 6.05
N VAL A 27 -8.25 -8.80 6.84
CA VAL A 27 -7.55 -8.09 7.91
C VAL A 27 -7.93 -8.67 9.28
N ALA A 28 -6.94 -8.97 10.12
CA ALA A 28 -7.16 -9.25 11.54
C ALA A 28 -7.04 -7.96 12.38
N SER A 29 -5.92 -7.79 13.10
CA SER A 29 -5.63 -6.57 13.87
C SER A 29 -5.38 -5.33 13.00
N GLY A 30 -5.03 -5.51 11.71
CA GLY A 30 -4.66 -4.42 10.81
C GLY A 30 -3.17 -4.07 10.79
N SER A 31 -2.33 -4.75 11.59
CA SER A 31 -0.91 -4.40 11.71
C SER A 31 -0.15 -4.41 10.38
N THR A 32 -0.45 -5.35 9.48
CA THR A 32 0.18 -5.44 8.15
C THR A 32 -0.18 -4.23 7.28
N LEU A 33 -1.48 -3.91 7.15
CA LEU A 33 -1.95 -2.77 6.37
C LEU A 33 -1.47 -1.44 6.95
N ASP A 34 -1.41 -1.32 8.28
CA ASP A 34 -0.89 -0.15 8.97
C ASP A 34 0.59 0.07 8.68
N ALA A 35 1.40 -1.00 8.75
CA ALA A 35 2.82 -0.92 8.42
C ALA A 35 3.02 -0.49 6.96
N ALA A 36 2.31 -1.11 6.01
CA ALA A 36 2.38 -0.75 4.60
C ALA A 36 1.96 0.71 4.36
N ALA A 37 0.86 1.16 4.97
CA ALA A 37 0.40 2.53 4.83
C ALA A 37 1.39 3.54 5.43
N LYS A 38 2.01 3.23 6.58
CA LYS A 38 3.05 4.06 7.19
C LYS A 38 4.28 4.16 6.30
N THR A 39 4.74 3.04 5.72
CA THR A 39 5.87 3.02 4.79
C THR A 39 5.62 3.88 3.56
N LEU A 40 4.43 3.79 2.95
CA LEU A 40 4.05 4.62 1.81
C LEU A 40 3.97 6.11 2.18
N LYS A 41 3.35 6.45 3.30
CA LYS A 41 3.29 7.84 3.77
C LYS A 41 4.69 8.40 4.06
N PHE A 42 5.56 7.61 4.67
CA PHE A 42 6.96 7.97 4.88
C PHE A 42 7.72 8.22 3.57
N ALA A 43 7.42 7.45 2.52
CA ALA A 43 7.97 7.66 1.18
C ALA A 43 7.37 8.87 0.42
N GLY A 44 6.44 9.62 1.03
CA GLY A 44 5.86 10.85 0.48
C GLY A 44 4.52 10.68 -0.24
N PHE A 45 3.90 9.50 -0.17
CA PHE A 45 2.57 9.27 -0.74
C PHE A 45 1.48 9.80 0.21
N GLN A 46 0.70 10.78 -0.25
CA GLN A 46 -0.30 11.43 0.60
C GLN A 46 -1.65 10.68 0.62
N ASN A 47 -2.01 10.05 -0.50
CA ASN A 47 -3.33 9.46 -0.71
C ASN A 47 -3.29 7.93 -0.66
N VAL A 48 -3.20 7.37 0.55
CA VAL A 48 -3.16 5.90 0.77
C VAL A 48 -4.48 5.43 1.37
N LYS A 49 -5.18 4.52 0.68
CA LYS A 49 -6.40 3.84 1.16
C LYS A 49 -6.16 2.34 1.21
N ALA A 50 -6.95 1.63 2.02
CA ALA A 50 -6.95 0.18 2.08
C ALA A 50 -8.35 -0.36 1.82
N VAL A 51 -8.43 -1.48 1.09
CA VAL A 51 -9.66 -2.23 0.84
C VAL A 51 -9.39 -3.69 1.15
N VAL A 52 -10.30 -4.32 1.88
CA VAL A 52 -10.22 -5.73 2.26
C VAL A 52 -11.57 -6.41 2.06
N PHE A 53 -11.55 -7.72 1.78
CA PHE A 53 -12.78 -8.48 1.60
C PHE A 53 -13.41 -8.90 2.93
N ALA A 54 -12.61 -9.17 3.96
CA ALA A 54 -13.11 -9.49 5.29
C ALA A 54 -12.27 -8.88 6.42
N ARG A 55 -12.90 -8.69 7.58
CA ARG A 55 -12.24 -8.32 8.84
C ARG A 55 -12.51 -9.41 9.88
N GLY A 56 -11.45 -10.01 10.40
CA GLY A 56 -11.48 -10.98 11.49
C GLY A 56 -11.04 -10.37 12.82
N GLY A 57 -11.47 -10.98 13.93
CA GLY A 57 -11.17 -10.52 15.29
C GLY A 57 -12.37 -9.86 15.97
N LYS A 58 -12.37 -9.84 17.31
CA LYS A 58 -13.39 -9.15 18.10
C LYS A 58 -13.27 -7.64 17.84
N VAL A 59 -14.35 -7.03 17.34
CA VAL A 59 -14.52 -5.58 17.32
C VAL A 59 -14.72 -5.04 18.73
#